data_AF-A0A321LP39-F1
#
_entry.id   AF-A0A321LP39-F1
#
_cell.length_a   1.000
_cell.length_b   1.000
_cell.length_c   1.000
_cell.angle_alpha   90.00
_cell.angle_beta   90.00
_cell.angle_gamma   90.00
#
_symmetry.space_group_name_H-M   'P 1'
#
loop_
_entity.id
_entity.type
_entity.pdbx_description
1 polymer ?
#
loop_
_entity_poly.entity_id
_entity_poly.type
_entity_poly.pdbx_seq_one_letter_code
_entity_poly.pdbx_strand_id
1 'polypeptide(L)' 'MFKQACKTLGFLEINPRHPSLNTHEYSSLAGQNEEKVWEAYAQNKTPGAYRVFFHYGPDVVKRGSRIAVITIIAITSHP' A
#
# COMPACT_ATOMS: atom_id res chain seq x y z
N MET A 1 13.01 -1.49 -10.70
CA MET A 1 11.83 -0.66 -10.40
C MET A 1 10.53 -1.45 -10.52
N PHE A 2 10.00 -1.69 -11.73
CA PHE A 2 8.70 -2.35 -11.94
C PHE A 2 8.54 -3.68 -11.19
N LYS A 3 9.53 -4.57 -11.29
CA LYS A 3 9.53 -5.88 -10.60
C LYS A 3 9.35 -5.77 -9.09
N GLN A 4 9.93 -4.74 -8.47
CA GLN A 4 9.87 -4.59 -7.02
C GLN A 4 8.53 -4.02 -6.57
N ALA A 5 7.98 -3.05 -7.31
CA ALA A 5 6.62 -2.57 -7.08
C ALA A 5 5.60 -3.72 -7.23
N CYS A 6 5.70 -4.54 -8.28
CA CYS A 6 4.85 -5.72 -8.44
C CYS A 6 4.98 -6.71 -7.26
N LYS A 7 6.20 -6.95 -6.77
CA LYS A 7 6.42 -7.80 -5.59
C LYS A 7 5.75 -7.22 -4.35
N THR A 8 5.84 -5.92 -4.13
CA THR A 8 5.16 -5.23 -3.02
C THR A 8 3.65 -5.34 -3.13
N LEU A 9 3.07 -5.14 -4.32
CA LEU A 9 1.63 -5.30 -4.56
C LEU A 9 1.17 -6.74 -4.31
N GLY A 10 1.94 -7.73 -4.79
CA GLY A 10 1.64 -9.15 -4.53
C GLY A 10 1.68 -9.49 -3.04
N PHE A 11 2.60 -8.90 -2.27
CA PHE A 11 2.59 -9.04 -0.82
C PHE A 11 1.39 -8.37 -0.17
N LEU A 12 1.01 -7.16 -0.61
CA LEU A 12 -0.18 -6.47 -0.08
C LEU A 12 -1.46 -7.27 -0.30
N GLU A 13 -1.57 -7.96 -1.44
CA GLU A 13 -2.72 -8.83 -1.75
C GLU A 13 -2.82 -10.04 -0.82
N ILE A 14 -1.71 -10.71 -0.53
CA ILE A 14 -1.73 -11.98 0.24
C ILE A 14 -1.55 -11.78 1.75
N ASN A 15 -0.75 -10.79 2.16
CA ASN A 15 -0.40 -10.52 3.55
C ASN A 15 0.10 -9.06 3.69
N PRO A 16 -0.81 -8.10 3.94
CA PRO A 16 -0.45 -6.70 4.06
C PRO A 16 0.41 -6.37 5.31
N ARG A 17 0.62 -7.35 6.21
CA ARG A 17 1.53 -7.26 7.37
C ARG A 17 2.84 -8.02 7.16
N HIS A 18 3.16 -8.42 5.92
CA HIS A 18 4.39 -9.14 5.64
C HIS A 18 5.62 -8.29 6.03
N PRO A 19 6.59 -8.82 6.81
CA PRO A 19 7.69 -8.02 7.37
C PRO A 19 8.54 -7.28 6.34
N SER A 20 8.65 -7.81 5.11
CA SER A 20 9.42 -7.15 4.04
C SER A 20 8.78 -5.85 3.54
N LEU A 21 7.48 -5.64 3.76
CA LEU A 21 6.77 -4.43 3.37
C LEU A 21 7.18 -3.23 4.23
N ASN A 22 7.62 -3.48 5.47
CA ASN A 22 7.98 -2.46 6.46
C ASN A 22 6.99 -1.28 6.46
N THR A 23 5.73 -1.58 6.78
CA THR A 23 4.64 -0.62 6.67
C THR A 23 4.57 0.32 7.87
N HIS A 24 4.31 1.60 7.60
CA HIS A 24 4.13 2.63 8.63
C HIS A 24 2.93 3.52 8.30
N GLU A 25 2.24 4.01 9.34
CA GLU A 25 1.18 5.01 9.16
C GLU A 25 1.80 6.31 8.65
N TYR A 26 1.23 6.86 7.58
CA TYR A 26 1.67 8.11 6.97
C TYR A 26 0.69 9.22 7.32
N SER A 27 1.02 10.01 8.34
CA SER A 27 0.10 10.98 8.95
C SER A 27 -0.11 12.26 8.15
N SER A 28 0.75 12.56 7.16
CA SER A 28 0.67 13.78 6.35
C SER A 28 -0.31 13.68 5.18
N LEU A 29 -0.92 12.50 4.94
CA LEU A 29 -1.91 12.28 3.90
C LEU A 29 -3.07 11.48 4.48
N ALA A 30 -4.29 11.83 4.09
CA ALA A 30 -5.48 11.05 4.34
C ALA A 30 -6.08 10.57 3.01
N GLY A 31 -6.79 9.44 3.05
CA GLY A 31 -7.64 9.02 1.94
C GLY A 31 -8.78 10.01 1.69
N GLN A 32 -9.47 9.85 0.56
CA GLN A 32 -10.54 10.77 0.15
C GLN A 32 -11.68 10.86 1.18
N ASN A 33 -11.89 9.80 1.97
CA ASN A 33 -12.88 9.75 3.04
C ASN A 33 -12.21 9.68 4.43
N GLU A 34 -11.08 10.36 4.59
CA GLU A 34 -10.30 10.43 5.84
C GLU A 34 -9.71 9.07 6.27
N GLU A 35 -9.54 8.13 5.33
CA GLU A 35 -8.90 6.86 5.64
C GLU A 35 -7.43 7.08 6.04
N LYS A 36 -6.97 6.32 7.04
CA LYS A 36 -5.56 6.27 7.40
C LYS A 36 -4.73 5.74 6.24
N VAL A 37 -3.73 6.51 5.82
CA VAL A 37 -2.78 6.12 4.79
C VAL A 37 -1.59 5.41 5.41
N TRP A 38 -1.08 4.42 4.69
CA TRP A 38 0.08 3.65 5.03
C TRP A 38 1.11 3.75 3.91
N GLU A 39 2.38 3.80 4.28
CA GLU A 39 3.49 3.66 3.35
C GLU A 39 4.10 2.26 3.44
N ALA A 40 4.29 1.60 2.30
CA ALA A 40 5.03 0.35 2.17
C ALA A 40 6.32 0.55 1.38
N TYR A 41 7.39 -0.11 1.81
CA TYR A 41 8.71 0.00 1.25
C TYR A 41 8.83 -1.00 0.12
N ALA A 42 8.95 -0.51 -1.13
CA ALA A 42 9.28 -1.40 -2.24
C ALA A 42 10.73 -1.86 -2.12
N GLN A 43 11.64 -0.94 -1.80
CA GLN A 43 13.05 -1.22 -1.58
C GLN A 43 13.48 -0.72 -0.21
N ASN A 44 14.32 -1.53 0.46
CA ASN A 44 14.92 -1.20 1.74
C ASN A 44 16.37 -0.77 1.53
N LYS A 45 16.80 0.29 2.24
CA LYS A 45 18.20 0.76 2.27
C LYS A 45 18.80 1.04 0.88
N THR A 46 18.00 1.61 -0.03
CA THR A 46 18.43 1.97 -1.40
C THR A 46 18.08 3.45 -1.65
N PRO A 47 19.02 4.31 -2.08
CA PRO A 47 18.71 5.67 -2.53
C PRO A 47 17.69 5.66 -3.68
N GLY A 48 16.72 6.57 -3.68
CA GLY A 48 15.64 6.61 -4.66
C GLY A 48 14.66 5.42 -4.58
N ALA A 49 14.61 4.72 -3.44
CA ALA A 49 13.69 3.62 -3.22
C ALA A 49 12.24 4.05 -3.45
N TYR A 50 11.47 3.16 -4.10
CA TYR A 50 10.04 3.39 -4.27
C TYR A 50 9.27 3.11 -2.98
N ARG A 51 8.22 3.88 -2.79
CA ARG A 51 7.19 3.72 -1.76
C ARG A 51 5.84 3.50 -2.43
N VAL A 52 5.03 2.64 -1.83
CA VAL A 52 3.64 2.42 -2.20
C VAL A 52 2.78 3.00 -1.08
N PHE A 53 1.97 4.00 -1.40
CA PHE A 53 1.02 4.59 -0.47
C PHE A 53 -0.36 3.97 -0.69
N PHE A 54 -1.00 3.53 0.38
CA PHE A 54 -2.28 2.85 0.29
C PHE A 54 -3.14 3.08 1.53
N HIS A 55 -4.45 2.83 1.41
CA HIS A 55 -5.34 2.72 2.56
C HIS A 55 -6.21 1.46 2.44
N TYR A 56 -6.79 1.05 3.55
CA TYR A 56 -7.79 -0.03 3.55
C TYR A 56 -9.15 0.52 3.14
N GLY A 57 -9.89 -0.30 2.41
CA GLY A 57 -11.23 0.02 1.92
C GLY A 57 -11.28 1.12 0.85
N PRO A 58 -12.49 1.64 0.58
CA PRO A 58 -13.75 1.09 1.05
C PRO A 58 -13.96 -0.34 0.52
N ASP A 59 -14.48 -1.22 1.38
CA ASP A 59 -14.74 -2.60 0.99
C ASP A 59 -15.88 -2.66 -0.02
N VAL A 60 -15.77 -3.57 -0.99
CA VAL A 60 -16.76 -3.69 -2.06
C VAL A 60 -17.70 -4.85 -1.74
N VAL A 61 -19.00 -4.63 -1.91
CA VAL A 61 -20.00 -5.70 -1.83
C VAL A 61 -20.27 -6.24 -3.22
N LYS A 62 -20.03 -7.54 -3.43
CA LYS A 62 -20.30 -8.23 -4.70
C LYS A 62 -21.08 -9.51 -4.41
N ARG A 63 -22.24 -9.66 -5.07
CA ARG A 63 -23.16 -10.81 -4.90
C ARG A 63 -23.54 -11.07 -3.43
N GLY A 64 -23.74 -10.00 -2.65
CA GLY A 64 -24.08 -10.08 -1.23
C GLY A 64 -22.90 -10.35 -0.29
N SER A 65 -21.69 -10.55 -0.80
CA SER A 65 -20.49 -10.76 0.02
C SER A 65 -19.62 -9.50 0.06
N ARG A 66 -19.12 -9.16 1.26
CA ARG A 66 -18.13 -8.10 1.47
C ARG A 66 -16.74 -8.59 1.05
N ILE A 67 -16.05 -7.81 0.24
CA ILE A 67 -14.69 -8.04 -0.23
C ILE A 67 -13.82 -6.94 0.35
N ALA A 68 -12.82 -7.33 1.15
CA ALA A 68 -11.83 -6.39 1.66
C ALA A 68 -11.02 -5.79 0.52
N VAL A 69 -10.85 -4.47 0.50
CA VAL A 69 -10.09 -3.78 -0.54
C VAL A 69 -8.88 -3.06 0.05
N ILE A 70 -7.80 -3.04 -0.72
CA ILE A 70 -6.66 -2.14 -0.49
C ILE A 70 -6.60 -1.21 -1.70
N THR A 71 -6.66 0.09 -1.43
CA THR A 71 -6.63 1.12 -2.46
C THR A 71 -5.23 1.71 -2.56
N ILE A 72 -4.61 1.62 -3.73
CA ILE A 72 -3.30 2.23 -3.99
C ILE A 72 -3.50 3.68 -4.38
N ILE A 73 -2.91 4.59 -3.60
CA ILE A 73 -2.99 6.04 -3.82
C ILE A 73 -1.88 6.48 -4.76
N ALA A 74 -0.65 6.02 -4.51
CA ALA A 74 0.52 6.42 -5.27
C ALA A 74 1.64 5.37 -5.20
N ILE A 75 2.44 5.32 -6.27
CA ILE A 75 3.72 4.61 -6.30
C ILE A 75 4.76 5.61 -6.79
N THR A 76 5.61 6.08 -5.88
CA THR A 76 6.58 7.14 -6.19
C THR A 76 7.95 6.82 -5.61
N SER A 77 9.01 7.31 -6.26
CA SER A 77 10.34 7.32 -5.67
C SER A 77 10.36 8.24 -4.46
N HIS A 78 11.06 7.84 -3.42
CA HIS A 78 11.44 8.77 -2.36
C HIS A 78 12.31 9.89 -2.97
N PRO A 79 12.12 11.16 -2.56
CA PRO A 79 12.95 12.28 -3.02
C PRO A 79 14.45 12.06 -2.81
#